data_AF-A0A8J8DKX9-F1
#
_entry.id   AF-A0A8J8DKX9-F1
#
_cell.length_a   1.000
_cell.length_b   1.000
_cell.length_c   1.000
_cell.angle_alpha   90.00
_cell.angle_beta   90.00
_cell.angle_gamma   90.00
#
_symmetry.space_group_name_H-M   'P 1'
#
loop_
_entity.id
_entity.type
_entity.pdbx_description
1 polymer ?
#
loop_
_entity_poly.entity_id
_entity_poly.type
_entity_poly.pdbx_seq_one_letter_code
_entity_poly.pdbx_strand_id
1 'polypeptide(L)'
;MVAVKKCLALLLIGVLVFSVISSGCISETKTVTPEKSGSPTLSSSTTTQEKNEVVLRLIGPNGEEKALTLEDIKKLPQFEGKGGLKTKRGSIKKVGTYKGVLLSDLLKLVNGLSPDYNIIITAADATGSRRSES
;
A
#
# COMPACT_ATOMS: atom_id res chain seq x y z
N MET A 1 -39.38 -34.63 -10.80
CA MET A 1 -38.16 -33.79 -10.72
C MET A 1 -38.40 -32.31 -10.39
N VAL A 2 -39.62 -31.77 -10.45
CA VAL A 2 -39.90 -30.35 -10.15
C VAL A 2 -39.85 -30.01 -8.65
N ALA A 3 -40.28 -30.93 -7.78
CA ALA A 3 -40.30 -30.72 -6.33
C ALA A 3 -38.89 -30.58 -5.71
N VAL A 4 -37.96 -31.43 -6.15
CA VAL A 4 -36.57 -31.44 -5.64
C VAL A 4 -35.83 -30.15 -6.01
N LYS A 5 -36.11 -29.60 -7.20
CA LYS A 5 -35.49 -28.37 -7.70
C LYS A 5 -36.03 -27.12 -6.98
N LYS A 6 -37.30 -27.13 -6.56
CA LYS A 6 -37.91 -26.08 -5.73
C LYS A 6 -37.42 -26.13 -4.28
N CYS A 7 -37.25 -27.32 -3.70
CA CYS A 7 -36.65 -27.48 -2.37
C CYS A 7 -35.17 -27.04 -2.35
N LEU A 8 -34.39 -27.39 -3.38
CA LEU A 8 -32.99 -26.98 -3.48
C LEU A 8 -32.83 -25.45 -3.66
N ALA A 9 -33.72 -24.82 -4.43
CA ALA A 9 -33.74 -23.37 -4.60
C ALA A 9 -34.10 -22.63 -3.30
N LEU A 10 -35.06 -23.15 -2.53
CA LEU A 10 -35.42 -22.59 -1.21
C LEU A 10 -34.29 -22.74 -0.18
N LEU A 11 -33.53 -23.85 -0.24
CA LEU A 11 -32.38 -24.08 0.64
C LEU A 11 -31.23 -23.12 0.33
N LEU A 12 -30.94 -22.86 -0.95
CA LEU A 12 -29.89 -21.92 -1.35
C LEU A 12 -30.21 -20.46 -1.00
N ILE A 13 -31.49 -20.05 -1.12
CA ILE A 13 -31.93 -18.71 -0.70
C ILE A 13 -31.87 -18.56 0.84
N GLY A 14 -32.23 -19.61 1.59
CA GLY A 14 -32.13 -19.62 3.05
C GLY A 14 -30.70 -19.44 3.57
N VAL A 15 -29.72 -20.10 2.93
CA VAL A 15 -28.29 -19.96 3.29
C VAL A 15 -27.76 -18.56 2.96
N LEU A 16 -28.21 -17.95 1.86
CA LEU A 16 -27.79 -16.61 1.45
C LEU A 16 -28.29 -15.51 2.39
N VAL A 17 -29.49 -15.65 2.96
CA VAL A 17 -30.04 -14.68 3.93
C VAL A 17 -29.41 -14.85 5.33
N PHE A 18 -29.05 -16.08 5.72
CA PHE A 18 -28.41 -16.34 7.02
C PHE A 18 -26.96 -15.79 7.09
N SER A 19 -26.25 -15.73 5.97
CA SER A 19 -24.88 -15.17 5.92
C SER A 19 -24.82 -13.64 6.10
N VAL A 20 -25.91 -12.89 5.90
CA VAL A 20 -25.91 -11.41 6.00
C VAL A 20 -26.05 -10.91 7.44
N ILE A 21 -26.49 -11.75 8.39
CA ILE A 21 -26.80 -11.34 9.76
C ILE A 21 -25.60 -11.50 10.72
N SER A 22 -24.49 -12.11 10.28
CA SER A 22 -23.30 -12.35 11.13
C SER A 22 -22.26 -11.21 11.16
N SER A 23 -22.42 -10.14 10.36
CA SER A 23 -21.53 -8.96 10.41
C SER A 23 -22.11 -7.79 11.21
N GLY A 24 -22.75 -8.11 12.34
CA GLY A 24 -23.03 -7.13 13.40
C GLY A 24 -21.79 -6.90 14.28
N CYS A 25 -20.80 -6.14 13.80
CA CYS A 25 -19.81 -5.54 14.69
C CYS A 25 -20.44 -4.31 15.37
N ILE A 26 -21.00 -4.56 16.55
CA ILE A 26 -21.23 -3.57 17.61
C ILE A 26 -19.86 -2.99 17.99
N SER A 27 -19.56 -1.79 17.51
CA SER A 27 -18.44 -1.00 18.04
C SER A 27 -18.99 -0.09 19.12
N GLU A 28 -18.72 -0.49 20.36
CA GLU A 28 -18.91 0.30 21.57
C GLU A 28 -18.26 1.69 21.41
N THR A 29 -19.06 2.71 21.68
CA THR A 29 -18.62 4.07 21.99
C THR A 29 -17.80 4.05 23.27
N LYS A 30 -16.47 4.03 23.15
CA LYS A 30 -15.59 4.44 24.25
C LYS A 30 -15.34 5.94 24.16
N THR A 31 -16.11 6.67 24.95
CA THR A 31 -15.86 8.05 25.37
C THR A 31 -14.41 8.20 25.84
N VAL A 32 -13.63 9.03 25.15
CA VAL A 32 -12.42 9.64 25.71
C VAL A 32 -12.63 11.15 25.70
N THR A 33 -12.60 11.69 26.90
CA THR A 33 -12.62 13.08 27.32
C THR A 33 -11.77 14.01 26.46
N PRO A 34 -12.28 15.21 26.11
CA PRO A 34 -11.47 16.27 25.50
C PRO A 34 -10.63 16.98 26.58
N GLU A 35 -9.35 16.63 26.71
CA GLU A 35 -8.39 17.51 27.40
C GLU A 35 -7.83 18.53 26.40
N LYS A 36 -8.44 19.73 26.47
CA LYS A 36 -7.86 20.99 26.03
C LYS A 36 -6.64 21.29 26.91
N SER A 37 -5.44 21.18 26.35
CA SER A 37 -4.26 21.87 26.88
C SER A 37 -3.51 22.48 25.71
N GLY A 38 -3.57 23.81 25.62
CA GLY A 38 -2.91 24.58 24.58
C GLY A 38 -1.46 24.84 24.93
N SER A 39 -0.61 24.82 23.91
CA SER A 39 0.51 25.74 23.78
C SER A 39 0.88 25.88 22.30
N PRO A 40 1.13 27.10 21.80
CA PRO A 40 1.43 27.35 20.41
C PRO A 40 2.89 27.05 20.13
N THR A 41 3.19 26.18 19.17
CA THR A 41 4.54 26.11 18.59
C THR A 41 4.41 26.03 17.09
N LEU A 42 4.43 27.23 16.51
CA LEU A 42 5.06 27.59 15.24
C LEU A 42 4.97 26.56 14.13
N SER A 43 4.07 26.84 13.19
CA SER A 43 4.21 26.53 11.77
C SER A 43 5.67 26.57 11.35
N SER A 44 6.29 25.41 11.17
CA SER A 44 7.52 25.26 10.40
C SER A 44 7.13 25.37 8.93
N SER A 45 7.03 26.60 8.44
CA SER A 45 7.15 26.89 7.02
C SER A 45 8.60 26.64 6.60
N THR A 46 8.96 25.37 6.41
CA THR A 46 10.25 25.01 5.80
C THR A 46 10.07 24.98 4.29
N THR A 47 10.37 26.15 3.71
CA THR A 47 11.16 26.34 2.49
C THR A 47 10.81 25.50 1.25
N THR A 48 10.14 26.19 0.33
CA THR A 48 9.79 25.93 -1.09
C THR A 48 10.95 25.54 -2.05
N GLN A 49 11.99 24.83 -1.61
CA GLN A 49 13.16 24.48 -2.46
C GLN A 49 13.43 22.98 -2.68
N GLU A 50 12.49 22.10 -2.30
CA GLU A 50 12.58 20.64 -2.53
C GLU A 50 11.71 20.16 -3.72
N LYS A 51 11.06 21.09 -4.44
CA LYS A 51 9.98 20.75 -5.37
C LYS A 51 10.43 20.09 -6.68
N ASN A 52 11.68 20.29 -7.09
CA ASN A 52 12.16 19.90 -8.42
C ASN A 52 13.19 18.76 -8.40
N GLU A 53 13.48 18.17 -7.24
CA GLU A 53 14.38 17.02 -7.18
C GLU A 53 13.65 15.75 -7.63
N VAL A 54 14.27 15.03 -8.57
CA VAL A 54 13.78 13.74 -9.04
C VAL A 54 14.20 12.68 -8.03
N VAL A 55 13.22 12.13 -7.32
CA VAL A 55 13.45 11.13 -6.26
C VAL A 55 13.23 9.70 -6.75
N LEU A 56 12.54 9.52 -7.88
CA LEU A 56 12.27 8.20 -8.46
C LEU A 56 12.29 8.28 -10.00
N ARG A 57 12.96 7.32 -10.63
CA ARG A 57 12.93 7.13 -12.08
C ARG A 57 12.28 5.79 -12.40
N LEU A 58 11.29 5.81 -13.28
CA LEU A 58 10.63 4.63 -13.82
C LEU A 58 11.10 4.43 -15.26
N ILE A 59 11.51 3.21 -15.60
CA ILE A 59 11.95 2.84 -16.95
C ILE A 59 11.05 1.70 -17.42
N GLY A 60 10.29 1.95 -18.47
CA GLY A 60 9.40 0.98 -19.10
C GLY A 60 10.13 0.02 -20.06
N PRO A 61 9.48 -1.07 -20.47
CA PRO A 61 10.07 -2.07 -21.36
C PRO A 61 10.42 -1.54 -22.75
N ASN A 62 9.74 -0.48 -23.21
CA ASN A 62 9.98 0.17 -24.50
C ASN A 62 11.06 1.27 -24.43
N GLY A 63 11.74 1.42 -23.28
CA GLY A 63 12.68 2.52 -23.04
C GLY A 63 12.01 3.84 -22.67
N GLU A 64 10.70 3.88 -22.45
CA GLU A 64 10.00 5.06 -21.94
C GLU A 64 10.44 5.34 -20.50
N GLU A 65 10.94 6.55 -20.25
CA GLU A 65 11.37 6.96 -18.92
C GLU A 65 10.44 8.02 -18.33
N LYS A 66 10.09 7.86 -17.05
CA LYS A 66 9.36 8.86 -16.28
C LYS A 66 10.12 9.19 -15.01
N ALA A 67 10.56 10.44 -14.91
CA ALA A 67 11.12 11.03 -13.71
C ALA A 67 9.99 11.58 -12.83
N LEU A 68 9.97 11.17 -11.56
CA LEU A 68 8.97 11.58 -10.58
C LEU A 68 9.64 12.39 -9.46
N THR A 69 9.05 13.55 -9.17
CA THR A 69 9.39 14.32 -7.98
C THR A 69 8.60 13.81 -6.77
N LEU A 70 9.00 14.23 -5.57
CA LEU A 70 8.27 13.87 -4.36
C LEU A 70 6.80 14.35 -4.38
N GLU A 71 6.56 15.52 -4.98
CA GLU A 71 5.22 16.07 -5.14
C GLU A 71 4.35 15.24 -6.09
N ASP A 72 4.95 14.66 -7.13
CA ASP A 72 4.22 13.79 -8.04
C ASP A 72 3.84 12.47 -7.36
N ILE A 73 4.72 11.91 -6.55
CA ILE A 73 4.43 10.70 -5.76
C ILE A 73 3.29 10.95 -4.77
N LYS A 74 3.26 12.12 -4.12
CA LYS A 74 2.21 12.47 -3.14
C LYS A 74 0.81 12.55 -3.77
N LYS A 75 0.71 12.88 -5.06
CA LYS A 75 -0.55 12.97 -5.82
C LYS A 75 -1.09 11.60 -6.23
N LEU A 76 -0.26 10.57 -6.24
CA LEU A 76 -0.68 9.21 -6.60
C LEU A 76 -1.56 8.61 -5.49
N PRO A 77 -2.38 7.59 -5.80
CA PRO A 77 -3.20 6.90 -4.82
C PRO A 77 -2.36 6.38 -3.65
N GLN A 78 -2.66 6.88 -2.46
CA GLN A 78 -1.98 6.47 -1.23
C GLN A 78 -2.65 5.20 -0.69
N PHE A 79 -1.83 4.22 -0.35
CA PHE A 79 -2.23 2.96 0.25
C PHE A 79 -1.57 2.80 1.61
N GLU A 80 -2.33 2.29 2.58
CA GLU A 80 -1.86 2.02 3.93
C GLU A 80 -2.05 0.53 4.25
N GLY A 81 -1.02 -0.10 4.81
CA GLY A 81 -1.05 -1.53 5.13
C GLY A 81 -0.13 -1.90 6.28
N LYS A 82 -0.49 -2.95 7.02
CA LYS A 82 0.38 -3.53 8.05
C LYS A 82 1.48 -4.36 7.38
N GLY A 83 2.71 -4.18 7.84
CA GLY A 83 3.87 -4.87 7.28
C GLY A 83 4.97 -5.07 8.31
N GLY A 84 6.00 -5.80 7.90
CA GLY A 84 7.20 -6.02 8.69
C GLY A 84 8.32 -6.63 7.84
N LEU A 85 9.55 -6.50 8.31
CA LEU A 85 10.72 -7.06 7.66
C LEU A 85 11.07 -8.42 8.29
N LYS A 86 10.96 -9.49 7.51
CA LYS A 86 11.44 -10.81 7.91
C LYS A 86 12.90 -10.98 7.51
N THR A 87 13.74 -11.30 8.46
CA THR A 87 15.17 -11.61 8.22
C THR A 87 15.34 -13.04 7.72
N LYS A 88 16.49 -13.35 7.09
CA LYS A 88 16.84 -14.72 6.65
C LYS A 88 16.76 -15.76 7.79
N ARG A 89 17.00 -15.35 9.04
CA ARG A 89 16.91 -16.21 10.24
C ARG A 89 15.48 -16.37 10.80
N GLY A 90 14.47 -15.82 10.12
CA GLY A 90 13.07 -15.96 10.49
C GLY A 90 12.55 -14.93 11.49
N SER A 91 13.42 -14.10 12.10
CA SER A 91 12.97 -13.02 12.99
C SER A 91 12.26 -11.93 12.19
N ILE A 92 11.08 -11.52 12.68
CA ILE A 92 10.30 -10.40 12.15
C ILE A 92 10.68 -9.14 12.94
N LYS A 93 11.02 -8.07 12.23
CA LYS A 93 11.39 -6.76 12.79
C LYS A 93 10.62 -5.65 12.09
N LYS A 94 10.62 -4.46 12.69
CA LYS A 94 9.95 -3.27 12.13
C LYS A 94 8.48 -3.55 11.78
N VAL A 95 7.74 -4.18 12.69
CA VAL A 95 6.30 -4.39 12.49
C VAL A 95 5.60 -3.06 12.71
N GLY A 96 4.76 -2.67 11.77
CA GLY A 96 4.05 -1.39 11.84
C GLY A 96 3.06 -1.23 10.71
N THR A 97 2.43 -0.07 10.68
CA THR A 97 1.61 0.36 9.55
C THR A 97 2.45 1.24 8.64
N TYR A 98 2.43 0.93 7.35
CA TYR A 98 3.21 1.60 6.32
C TYR A 98 2.26 2.28 5.34
N LYS A 99 2.62 3.49 4.92
CA LYS A 99 1.90 4.27 3.94
C LYS A 99 2.78 4.51 2.72
N GLY A 100 2.24 4.32 1.52
CA GLY A 100 2.98 4.47 0.28
C GLY A 100 2.08 4.44 -0.94
N VAL A 101 2.66 4.19 -2.11
CA VAL A 101 1.95 4.01 -3.38
C VAL A 101 2.10 2.54 -3.79
N LEU A 102 1.04 1.95 -4.34
CA LEU A 102 1.11 0.58 -4.84
C LEU A 102 2.07 0.51 -6.04
N LEU A 103 2.96 -0.48 -6.05
CA LEU A 103 3.91 -0.69 -7.14
C LEU A 103 3.19 -0.91 -8.48
N SER A 104 2.05 -1.60 -8.47
CA SER A 104 1.20 -1.77 -9.64
C SER A 104 0.71 -0.45 -10.23
N ASP A 105 0.40 0.55 -9.40
CA ASP A 105 -0.05 1.85 -9.87
C ASP A 105 1.09 2.68 -10.47
N LEU A 106 2.30 2.56 -9.91
CA LEU A 106 3.49 3.17 -10.51
C LEU A 106 3.79 2.58 -11.90
N LEU A 107 3.67 1.26 -12.06
CA LEU A 107 4.01 0.59 -13.30
C LEU A 107 3.01 0.84 -14.43
N LYS A 108 1.74 1.10 -14.10
CA LYS A 108 0.74 1.58 -15.08
C LYS A 108 1.19 2.86 -15.78
N LEU A 109 2.06 3.67 -15.17
CA LEU A 109 2.57 4.91 -15.77
C LEU A 109 3.59 4.69 -16.90
N VAL A 110 4.10 3.47 -17.07
CA VAL A 110 5.14 3.08 -18.05
C VAL A 110 4.73 1.82 -18.84
N ASN A 111 3.44 1.71 -19.17
CA ASN A 111 2.81 0.61 -19.93
C ASN A 111 2.54 -0.70 -19.16
N GLY A 112 2.69 -0.71 -17.83
CA GLY A 112 2.09 -1.71 -16.95
C GLY A 112 2.94 -2.94 -16.64
N LEU A 113 2.29 -3.92 -15.99
CA LEU A 113 2.86 -5.19 -15.54
C LEU A 113 2.44 -6.30 -16.51
N SER A 114 3.33 -6.74 -17.39
CA SER A 114 3.17 -8.02 -18.10
C SER A 114 3.75 -9.15 -17.23
N PRO A 115 3.14 -10.35 -17.20
CA PRO A 115 3.74 -11.52 -16.55
C PRO A 115 5.12 -11.90 -17.13
N ASP A 116 5.44 -11.44 -18.34
CA ASP A 116 6.72 -11.72 -19.01
C ASP A 116 7.86 -10.80 -18.55
N TYR A 117 7.58 -9.80 -17.71
CA TYR A 117 8.57 -8.81 -17.28
C TYR A 117 9.06 -9.04 -15.85
N ASN A 118 10.36 -8.82 -15.67
CA ASN A 118 10.99 -8.73 -14.36
C ASN A 118 11.09 -7.26 -13.93
N ILE A 119 10.88 -6.99 -12.64
CA ILE A 119 11.01 -5.64 -12.07
C ILE A 119 12.36 -5.55 -11.37
N ILE A 120 13.17 -4.56 -11.72
CA ILE A 120 14.44 -4.27 -11.08
C ILE A 120 14.28 -2.98 -10.27
N ILE A 121 14.57 -3.04 -8.97
CA ILE A 121 14.54 -1.89 -8.07
C ILE A 121 15.97 -1.59 -7.63
N THR A 122 16.46 -0.42 -8.00
CA THR A 122 17.81 0.05 -7.66
C THR A 122 17.70 1.23 -6.69
N ALA A 123 18.29 1.10 -5.51
CA ALA A 123 18.36 2.20 -4.55
C ALA A 123 19.39 3.25 -5.00
N ALA A 124 19.18 4.51 -4.64
CA ALA A 124 20.13 5.59 -4.93
C ALA A 124 21.50 5.38 -4.25
N ASP A 125 21.51 4.76 -3.05
CA ASP A 125 22.70 4.49 -2.25
C ASP A 125 23.47 3.24 -2.70
N ALA A 126 23.46 2.94 -4.01
CA ALA A 126 24.09 1.75 -4.55
C ALA A 126 25.63 1.85 -4.59
N THR A 127 26.28 1.89 -3.43
CA THR A 127 27.58 1.23 -3.31
C THR A 127 27.34 -0.27 -3.29
N GLY A 128 27.55 -0.90 -4.43
CA GLY A 128 27.53 -2.35 -4.54
C GLY A 128 28.48 -2.93 -3.51
N SER A 129 27.94 -3.58 -2.48
CA SER A 129 28.72 -4.44 -1.60
C SER A 129 29.18 -5.68 -2.38
N ARG A 130 30.09 -5.48 -3.36
CA ARG A 130 31.05 -6.51 -3.73
C ARG A 130 31.93 -6.68 -2.50
N ARG A 131 31.55 -7.63 -1.64
CA ARG A 131 32.53 -8.33 -0.84
C ARG A 131 33.46 -8.98 -1.87
N SER A 132 34.64 -8.40 -2.06
CA SER A 132 35.76 -9.09 -2.68
C SER A 132 36.06 -10.30 -1.80
N GLU A 133 35.58 -11.48 -2.19
CA GLU A 133 36.26 -12.71 -1.84
C GLU A 133 37.54 -12.72 -2.68
N SER A 134 38.66 -12.38 -2.02
CA SER A 134 40.01 -12.73 -2.43
C SER A 134 40.48 -13.86 -1.53
#